data_AF-A0A1H4M4Z1-F1
#
_entry.id   AF-A0A1H4M4Z1-F1
#
_cell.length_a   1.000
_cell.length_b   1.000
_cell.length_c   1.000
_cell.angle_alpha   90.00
_cell.angle_beta   90.00
_cell.angle_gamma   90.00
#
_symmetry.space_group_name_H-M   'P 1'
#
loop_
_entity.id
_entity.type
_entity.pdbx_description
1 polymer ?
#
loop_
_entity_poly.entity_id
_entity_poly.type
_entity_poly.pdbx_seq_one_letter_code
_entity_poly.pdbx_strand_id
1 'polypeptide(L)'
;MRDHTPSSRVQLSRAKGSRLPANTVRCDRSTLFGNPWVPGEPSGLRIPNGSLQGKMDWYPPIPMSEILTPERVVSLHADWLRTGIPFLPAGLSGTDVTRCIDALEELRTAVLERLPALRGQSFACWCKPGSPCHAVTLMEIANG
;
A
#
# COMPACT_ATOMS: atom_id res chain seq x y z
N MET A 1 29.40 -17.54 2.68
CA MET A 1 27.97 -17.60 3.06
C MET A 1 27.45 -16.17 3.00
N ARG A 2 26.48 -15.87 2.14
CA ARG A 2 25.87 -14.52 2.13
C ARG A 2 25.00 -14.44 3.37
N ASP A 3 25.32 -13.50 4.24
CA ASP A 3 24.56 -13.18 5.44
C ASP A 3 23.19 -12.63 4.98
N HIS A 4 22.20 -13.52 4.86
CA HIS A 4 20.86 -13.14 4.43
C HIS A 4 20.10 -12.71 5.67
N THR A 5 20.17 -11.41 5.99
CA THR A 5 19.25 -10.82 6.95
C THR A 5 17.83 -11.17 6.53
N PRO A 6 17.03 -11.81 7.39
CA PRO A 6 15.65 -12.16 7.05
C PRO A 6 14.85 -10.90 6.71
N SER A 7 14.00 -11.00 5.69
CA SER A 7 13.09 -9.92 5.29
C SER A 7 12.28 -9.46 6.51
N SER A 8 12.22 -8.13 6.71
CA SER A 8 11.56 -7.54 7.87
C SER A 8 10.79 -6.28 7.49
N ARG A 9 9.80 -5.93 8.32
CA ARG A 9 9.14 -4.63 8.24
C ARG A 9 10.03 -3.57 8.88
N VAL A 10 10.25 -2.47 8.17
CA VAL A 10 11.04 -1.33 8.63
C VAL A 10 10.14 -0.10 8.82
N GLN A 11 10.36 0.67 9.89
CA GLN A 11 9.72 1.98 10.03
C GLN A 11 10.57 3.05 9.34
N LEU A 12 9.96 3.88 8.50
CA LEU A 12 10.57 5.07 7.93
C LEU A 12 10.84 6.11 9.03
N SER A 13 11.99 6.78 8.93
CA SER A 13 12.39 7.85 9.85
C SER A 13 12.64 9.15 9.10
N ARG A 14 12.35 10.27 9.76
CA ARG A 14 12.73 11.63 9.33
C ARG A 14 13.93 12.17 10.10
N ALA A 15 14.52 11.37 10.99
CA ALA A 15 15.69 11.80 11.76
C ALA A 15 16.82 12.21 10.82
N LYS A 16 17.45 13.35 11.09
CA LYS A 16 18.54 13.86 10.25
C LYS A 16 19.62 12.79 10.11
N GLY A 17 20.00 12.48 8.87
CA GLY A 17 21.01 11.47 8.56
C GLY A 17 20.48 10.03 8.43
N SER A 18 19.21 9.74 8.73
CA SER A 18 18.67 8.40 8.55
C SER A 18 18.76 7.95 7.09
N ARG A 19 19.08 6.67 6.89
CA ARG A 19 19.06 5.98 5.59
C ARG A 19 18.23 4.72 5.72
N LEU A 20 17.59 4.34 4.61
CA LEU A 20 16.96 3.03 4.54
C LEU A 20 18.05 1.96 4.65
N PRO A 21 17.83 0.88 5.42
CA PRO A 21 18.73 -0.27 5.41
C PRO A 21 18.89 -0.82 3.99
N ALA A 22 20.03 -1.45 3.71
CA ALA A 22 20.23 -2.16 2.45
C ALA A 22 19.11 -3.21 2.25
N ASN A 23 18.77 -3.51 0.99
CA ASN A 23 17.71 -4.46 0.63
C ASN A 23 16.32 -4.09 1.20
N THR A 24 16.02 -2.80 1.36
CA THR A 24 14.73 -2.32 1.86
C THR A 24 13.99 -1.50 0.80
N VAL A 25 12.79 -1.94 0.44
CA VAL A 25 11.87 -1.28 -0.48
C VAL A 25 10.98 -0.30 0.28
N ARG A 26 10.84 0.92 -0.23
CA ARG A 26 9.88 1.89 0.32
C ARG A 26 8.46 1.56 -0.17
N CYS A 27 7.52 1.43 0.76
CA CYS A 27 6.11 1.11 0.47
C CYS A 27 5.10 2.05 1.12
N ASP A 28 5.49 3.29 1.43
CA ASP A 28 4.50 4.27 1.84
C ASP A 28 3.61 4.72 0.66
N ARG A 29 2.60 5.54 0.96
CA ARG A 29 1.67 6.09 -0.04
C ARG A 29 2.31 7.04 -1.06
N SER A 30 3.62 7.23 -1.10
CA SER A 30 4.28 7.93 -2.21
C SER A 30 4.76 6.98 -3.31
N THR A 31 4.63 5.67 -3.10
CA THR A 31 5.04 4.62 -4.04
C THR A 31 3.85 3.77 -4.46
N LEU A 32 4.05 3.00 -5.53
CA LEU A 32 3.10 2.02 -6.05
C LEU A 32 2.67 0.99 -4.98
N PHE A 33 3.53 0.71 -4.00
CA PHE A 33 3.25 -0.24 -2.92
C PHE A 33 2.49 0.37 -1.74
N GLY A 34 1.98 1.60 -1.87
CA GLY A 34 1.19 2.26 -0.85
C GLY A 34 -0.22 1.69 -0.71
N ASN A 35 -0.73 1.65 0.53
CA ASN A 35 -2.11 1.24 0.79
C ASN A 35 -3.12 2.32 0.31
N PRO A 36 -4.03 2.00 -0.64
CA PRO A 36 -5.08 2.91 -1.13
C PRO A 36 -6.05 3.37 -0.04
N TRP A 37 -6.31 2.55 0.98
CA TRP A 37 -7.22 2.88 2.08
C TRP A 37 -6.51 3.69 3.17
N VAL A 38 -7.15 4.80 3.57
CA VAL A 38 -6.65 5.75 4.56
C VAL A 38 -7.41 5.57 5.88
N PRO A 39 -6.71 5.25 6.98
CA PRO A 39 -7.34 5.12 8.29
C PRO A 39 -7.47 6.48 8.99
N GLY A 40 -8.30 6.54 10.03
CA GLY A 40 -8.51 7.73 10.86
C GLY A 40 -9.58 8.66 10.30
N GLU A 41 -9.60 9.92 10.78
CA GLU A 41 -10.60 10.91 10.40
C GLU A 41 -9.93 12.11 9.70
N PRO A 42 -10.30 12.43 8.44
CA PRO A 42 -11.20 11.64 7.59
C PRO A 42 -10.53 10.37 7.06
N SER A 43 -11.31 9.29 6.98
CA SER A 43 -10.94 8.07 6.27
C SER A 43 -11.20 8.27 4.78
N GLY A 44 -10.61 7.41 3.94
CA GLY A 44 -10.81 7.57 2.51
C GLY A 44 -10.16 6.50 1.64
N LEU A 45 -10.51 6.54 0.36
CA LEU A 45 -9.87 5.80 -0.71
C LEU A 45 -9.00 6.74 -1.54
N ARG A 46 -7.72 6.42 -1.71
CA ARG A 46 -6.80 7.10 -2.63
C ARG A 46 -6.59 6.22 -3.86
N ILE A 47 -7.04 6.71 -5.00
CA ILE A 47 -6.75 6.11 -6.31
C ILE A 47 -5.65 6.90 -7.04
N PRO A 48 -4.79 6.24 -7.83
CA PRO A 48 -3.78 6.93 -8.62
C PRO A 48 -4.39 7.97 -9.56
N ASN A 49 -3.65 9.07 -9.79
CA ASN A 49 -3.99 10.09 -10.76
C ASN A 49 -2.99 10.05 -11.93
N GLY A 50 -3.22 9.14 -12.88
CA GLY A 50 -2.39 9.02 -14.08
C GLY A 50 -1.29 7.98 -13.93
N SER A 51 -0.04 8.33 -14.27
CA SER A 51 1.03 7.35 -14.48
C SER A 51 1.41 6.57 -13.21
N LEU A 52 1.46 5.24 -13.35
CA LEU A 52 2.00 4.32 -12.34
C LEU A 52 3.54 4.20 -12.40
N GLN A 53 4.21 5.11 -13.11
CA GLN A 53 5.66 5.13 -13.24
C GLN A 53 6.28 6.22 -12.36
N GLY A 54 7.27 5.84 -11.55
CA GLY A 54 7.98 6.77 -10.68
C GLY A 54 7.21 7.13 -9.42
N LYS A 55 7.20 8.42 -9.05
CA LYS A 55 6.50 8.92 -7.87
C LYS A 55 4.99 8.90 -8.14
N MET A 56 4.23 8.32 -7.23
CA MET A 56 2.78 8.25 -7.39
C MET A 56 2.15 9.63 -7.21
N ASP A 57 1.36 10.04 -8.20
CA ASP A 57 0.36 11.08 -8.04
C ASP A 57 -0.97 10.43 -7.63
N TRP A 58 -1.65 11.01 -6.66
CA TRP A 58 -2.88 10.45 -6.10
C TRP A 58 -3.94 11.53 -6.05
N TYR A 59 -5.18 11.17 -6.38
CA TYR A 59 -6.30 12.02 -6.06
C TYR A 59 -6.35 12.32 -4.54
N PRO A 60 -6.93 13.47 -4.15
CA PRO A 60 -7.39 13.64 -2.78
C PRO A 60 -8.23 12.42 -2.37
N PRO A 61 -8.13 11.96 -1.12
CA PRO A 61 -8.86 10.78 -0.69
C PRO A 61 -10.36 11.01 -0.88
N ILE A 62 -11.01 10.10 -1.60
CA ILE A 62 -12.46 10.03 -1.70
C ILE A 62 -12.96 9.60 -0.31
N PRO A 63 -13.73 10.42 0.42
CA PRO A 63 -14.09 10.13 1.80
C PRO A 63 -14.89 8.84 1.92
N MET A 64 -14.63 8.06 2.97
CA MET A 64 -15.51 6.96 3.37
C MET A 64 -16.54 7.49 4.38
N SER A 65 -17.75 6.93 4.36
CA SER A 65 -18.78 7.21 5.38
C SER A 65 -18.39 6.68 6.76
N GLU A 66 -17.51 5.69 6.81
CA GLU A 66 -17.02 5.04 8.04
C GLU A 66 -15.56 5.41 8.31
N ILE A 67 -15.23 5.69 9.58
CA ILE A 67 -13.84 5.84 10.02
C ILE A 67 -13.17 4.46 10.01
N LEU A 68 -12.19 4.27 9.12
CA LEU A 68 -11.45 3.01 9.01
C LEU A 68 -10.33 2.96 10.04
N THR A 69 -10.22 1.84 10.76
CA THR A 69 -9.09 1.60 11.68
C THR A 69 -7.82 1.18 10.92
N PRO A 70 -6.62 1.33 11.51
CA PRO A 70 -5.37 0.80 10.95
C PRO A 70 -5.45 -0.69 10.61
N GLU A 71 -6.08 -1.50 11.47
CA GLU A 71 -6.31 -2.92 11.26
C GLU A 71 -7.17 -3.12 10.01
N ARG A 72 -8.29 -2.38 9.91
CA ARG A 72 -9.24 -2.52 8.80
C ARG A 72 -8.61 -2.17 7.46
N VAL A 73 -7.87 -1.06 7.36
CA VAL A 73 -7.23 -0.69 6.09
C VAL A 73 -6.15 -1.69 5.66
N VAL A 74 -5.46 -2.33 6.61
CA VAL A 74 -4.47 -3.37 6.30
C VAL A 74 -5.17 -4.63 5.79
N SER A 75 -6.27 -5.04 6.42
CA SER A 75 -7.09 -6.16 5.93
C SER A 75 -7.64 -5.90 4.54
N LEU A 76 -8.25 -4.72 4.30
CA LEU A 76 -8.78 -4.34 2.99
C LEU A 76 -7.72 -4.41 1.89
N HIS A 77 -6.54 -3.90 2.16
CA HIS A 77 -5.42 -3.96 1.22
C HIS A 77 -4.97 -5.39 0.93
N ALA A 78 -4.89 -6.22 1.97
CA ALA A 78 -4.51 -7.62 1.82
C ALA A 78 -5.54 -8.42 1.03
N ASP A 79 -6.82 -8.24 1.34
CA ASP A 79 -7.92 -8.91 0.66
C ASP A 79 -7.99 -8.50 -0.81
N TRP A 80 -7.84 -7.20 -1.11
CA TRP A 80 -7.82 -6.70 -2.48
C TRP A 80 -6.65 -7.24 -3.30
N LEU A 81 -5.42 -7.25 -2.75
CA LEU A 81 -4.28 -7.85 -3.47
C LEU A 81 -4.52 -9.34 -3.78
N ARG A 82 -5.12 -10.07 -2.85
CA ARG A 82 -5.36 -11.53 -3.01
C ARG A 82 -6.55 -11.85 -3.91
N THR A 83 -7.64 -11.11 -3.81
CA THR A 83 -8.94 -11.45 -4.43
C THR A 83 -9.28 -10.61 -5.65
N GLY A 84 -8.67 -9.43 -5.80
CA GLY A 84 -9.04 -8.46 -6.82
C GLY A 84 -10.31 -7.66 -6.50
N ILE A 85 -10.95 -7.89 -5.36
CA ILE A 85 -12.21 -7.21 -5.01
C ILE A 85 -11.91 -5.97 -4.16
N PRO A 86 -12.11 -4.73 -4.66
CA PRO A 86 -11.89 -3.53 -3.88
C PRO A 86 -13.09 -3.20 -2.97
N PHE A 87 -12.81 -2.56 -1.83
CA PHE A 87 -13.84 -1.91 -1.01
C PHE A 87 -13.95 -0.43 -1.38
N LEU A 88 -15.13 -0.01 -1.83
CA LEU A 88 -15.38 1.33 -2.36
C LEU A 88 -16.19 2.20 -1.38
N PRO A 89 -16.02 3.54 -1.42
CA PRO A 89 -16.90 4.48 -0.73
C PRO A 89 -18.37 4.28 -1.09
N ALA A 90 -19.25 4.41 -0.09
CA ALA A 90 -20.69 4.45 -0.32
C ALA A 90 -21.11 5.76 -1.00
N GLY A 91 -22.20 5.73 -1.78
CA GLY A 91 -22.79 6.93 -2.39
C GLY A 91 -22.07 7.45 -3.63
N LEU A 92 -21.11 6.70 -4.19
CA LEU A 92 -20.49 7.04 -5.47
C LEU A 92 -21.49 6.94 -6.63
N SER A 93 -21.38 7.85 -7.59
CA SER A 93 -22.08 7.74 -8.87
C SER A 93 -21.53 6.55 -9.67
N GLY A 94 -22.30 6.03 -10.63
CA GLY A 94 -21.86 4.90 -11.46
C GLY A 94 -20.54 5.16 -12.19
N THR A 95 -20.33 6.37 -12.71
CA THR A 95 -19.08 6.76 -13.37
C THR A 95 -17.89 6.84 -12.40
N ASP A 96 -18.13 7.29 -11.16
CA ASP A 96 -17.09 7.33 -10.13
C ASP A 96 -16.73 5.92 -9.63
N VAL A 97 -17.72 5.02 -9.56
CA VAL A 97 -17.49 3.60 -9.24
C VAL A 97 -16.58 2.97 -10.27
N THR A 98 -16.92 3.07 -11.57
CA THR A 98 -16.10 2.51 -12.66
C THR A 98 -14.68 3.04 -12.61
N ARG A 99 -14.52 4.35 -12.48
CA ARG A 99 -13.20 4.99 -12.37
C ARG A 99 -12.38 4.48 -11.18
N CYS A 100 -13.01 4.27 -10.03
CA CYS A 100 -12.31 3.73 -8.87
C CYS A 100 -11.88 2.27 -9.08
N ILE A 101 -12.75 1.46 -9.68
CA ILE A 101 -12.45 0.06 -9.98
C ILE A 101 -11.28 -0.04 -10.96
N ASP A 102 -11.35 0.69 -12.08
CA ASP A 102 -10.30 0.65 -13.11
C ASP A 102 -8.94 1.09 -12.55
N ALA A 103 -8.92 2.20 -11.81
CA ALA A 103 -7.69 2.71 -11.20
C ALA A 103 -7.10 1.76 -10.15
N LEU A 104 -7.95 1.05 -9.39
CA LEU A 104 -7.50 0.03 -8.44
C LEU A 104 -7.04 -1.23 -9.16
N GLU A 105 -7.70 -1.68 -10.23
CA GLU A 105 -7.26 -2.87 -10.95
C GLU A 105 -5.92 -2.65 -11.67
N GLU A 106 -5.72 -1.48 -12.26
CA GLU A 106 -4.43 -1.08 -12.83
C GLU A 106 -3.32 -1.05 -11.78
N LEU A 107 -3.58 -0.43 -10.62
CA LEU A 107 -2.63 -0.40 -9.51
C LEU A 107 -2.31 -1.80 -9.00
N ARG A 108 -3.34 -2.64 -8.81
CA ARG A 108 -3.19 -4.01 -8.34
C ARG A 108 -2.31 -4.82 -9.26
N THR A 109 -2.61 -4.78 -10.56
CA THR A 109 -1.84 -5.46 -11.60
C THR A 109 -0.37 -5.05 -11.53
N ALA A 110 -0.13 -3.74 -11.50
CA ALA A 110 1.22 -3.21 -11.47
C ALA A 110 1.99 -3.58 -10.17
N VAL A 111 1.31 -3.67 -9.02
CA VAL A 111 1.90 -4.18 -7.77
C VAL A 111 2.26 -5.66 -7.89
N LEU A 112 1.31 -6.50 -8.30
CA LEU A 112 1.49 -7.95 -8.34
C LEU A 112 2.54 -8.38 -9.37
N GLU A 113 2.68 -7.67 -10.49
CA GLU A 113 3.74 -7.92 -11.46
C GLU A 113 5.15 -7.66 -10.90
N ARG A 114 5.28 -6.73 -9.95
CA ARG A 114 6.59 -6.30 -9.41
C ARG A 114 7.01 -7.06 -8.16
N LEU A 115 6.06 -7.53 -7.34
CA LEU A 115 6.36 -8.18 -6.07
C LEU A 115 7.26 -9.43 -6.18
N PRO A 116 7.14 -10.32 -7.18
CA PRO A 116 8.01 -11.49 -7.30
C PRO A 116 9.50 -11.16 -7.39
N ALA A 117 9.86 -10.03 -8.01
CA ALA A 117 11.23 -9.55 -8.12
C ALA A 117 11.79 -8.98 -6.79
N LEU A 118 10.93 -8.79 -5.79
CA LEU A 118 11.27 -8.25 -4.47
C LEU A 118 11.38 -9.35 -3.39
N ARG A 119 11.36 -10.63 -3.77
CA ARG A 119 11.54 -11.75 -2.83
C ARG A 119 12.80 -11.56 -1.99
N GLY A 120 12.67 -11.76 -0.69
CA GLY A 120 13.74 -11.58 0.30
C GLY A 120 14.02 -10.13 0.70
N GLN A 121 13.42 -9.12 0.06
CA GLN A 121 13.61 -7.72 0.44
C GLN A 121 12.75 -7.35 1.65
N SER A 122 13.25 -6.42 2.47
CA SER A 122 12.49 -5.79 3.55
C SER A 122 11.60 -4.66 2.99
N PHE A 123 10.54 -4.29 3.71
CA PHE A 123 9.61 -3.23 3.28
C PHE A 123 9.48 -2.14 4.34
N ALA A 124 9.63 -0.88 3.94
CA ALA A 124 9.63 0.29 4.81
C ALA A 124 8.37 1.15 4.65
N CYS A 125 7.69 1.44 5.77
CA CYS A 125 6.49 2.28 5.83
C CYS A 125 6.54 3.21 7.07
N TRP A 126 5.68 4.22 7.15
CA TRP A 126 5.61 5.14 8.29
C TRP A 126 4.92 4.58 9.54
N CYS A 127 4.20 3.46 9.43
CA CYS A 127 3.46 2.86 10.54
C CYS A 127 4.37 2.53 11.73
N LYS A 128 3.95 2.90 12.95
CA LYS A 128 4.69 2.67 14.20
C LYS A 128 4.96 1.17 14.44
N PRO A 129 6.10 0.79 15.06
CA PRO A 129 6.36 -0.59 15.43
C PRO A 129 5.24 -1.12 16.34
N GLY A 130 4.84 -2.38 16.14
CA GLY A 130 3.73 -3.01 16.87
C GLY A 130 2.32 -2.70 16.34
N SER A 131 2.12 -1.63 15.57
CA SER A 131 0.81 -1.36 14.91
C SER A 131 0.65 -2.18 13.62
N PRO A 132 -0.58 -2.48 13.15
CA PRO A 132 -0.78 -3.10 11.85
C PRO A 132 -0.11 -2.33 10.72
N CYS A 133 0.40 -3.05 9.71
CA CYS A 133 1.05 -2.42 8.56
C CYS A 133 0.99 -3.32 7.34
N HIS A 134 0.69 -2.71 6.20
CA HIS A 134 0.58 -3.41 4.91
C HIS A 134 1.92 -3.90 4.36
N ALA A 135 3.05 -3.39 4.87
CA ALA A 135 4.39 -3.87 4.53
C ALA A 135 4.53 -5.39 4.78
N VAL A 136 3.89 -5.91 5.83
CA VAL A 136 3.91 -7.34 6.16
C VAL A 136 3.23 -8.14 5.04
N THR A 137 2.05 -7.72 4.62
CA THR A 137 1.32 -8.36 3.52
C THR A 137 2.09 -8.33 2.20
N LEU A 138 2.76 -7.21 1.89
CA LEU A 138 3.60 -7.12 0.68
C LEU A 138 4.78 -8.09 0.74
N MET A 139 5.43 -8.22 1.91
CA MET A 139 6.50 -9.19 2.13
C MET A 139 6.01 -10.63 1.97
N GLU A 140 4.85 -10.97 2.55
CA GLU A 140 4.23 -12.29 2.39
C GLU A 140 4.02 -12.62 0.91
N ILE A 141 3.35 -11.73 0.17
CA ILE A 141 3.05 -11.94 -1.25
C ILE A 141 4.34 -12.00 -2.09
N ALA A 142 5.34 -11.17 -1.79
CA ALA A 142 6.62 -11.20 -2.51
C ALA A 142 7.41 -12.51 -2.28
N ASN A 143 7.25 -13.12 -1.11
CA ASN A 143 7.99 -14.34 -0.75
C ASN A 143 7.31 -15.63 -1.19
N GLY A 144 6.00 -15.61 -1.50
CA GLY A 144 5.23 -16.76 -2.01
C GLY A 144 4.69 -17.61 -0.89
#